data_AF-A0A0F4UYX9-F1
#
_entry.id   AF-A0A0F4UYX9-F1
#
_cell.length_a   1.000
_cell.length_b   1.000
_cell.length_c   1.000
_cell.angle_alpha   90.00
_cell.angle_beta   90.00
_cell.angle_gamma   90.00
#
_symmetry.space_group_name_H-M   'P 1'
#
loop_
_entity.id
_entity.type
_entity.pdbx_description
1 polymer ?
#
loop_
_entity_poly.entity_id
_entity_poly.type
_entity_poly.pdbx_seq_one_letter_code
_entity_poly.pdbx_strand_id
1 'polypeptide(L)'
;MARTKSIPVEALALPALNGAMLTADQNAMAVLHASHSEERDMVNQLLGQAQMAGVFEEFSRTVRTSKLAFVKENKLYRGMAGRKSPHGAGLLSGTWVEFCGLLGRSVDQVDRDIANLRAFGEEALESMSRMGIGYRELGQYRRLPQDQQAALIEVAKAGDKEAFVELAEEIIARHAKEKEAQGRRLDESSADYAAQGEVMAKKSVDLDKARRELELTRKRIQAMPADEAAKALRGEVAAIAYEAEASVLGPLREGFAKLGALAVDGEDHRAFKTGLIRQLEVTLGTVRSEFNLVDQVDGAAVWLMPAEA
;
A
#
# COMPACT_ATOMS: atom_id res chain seq x y z
N MET A 1 -100.12 -32.43 43.88
CA MET A 1 -99.54 -33.79 43.74
C MET A 1 -98.07 -33.76 44.11
N ALA A 2 -97.60 -34.86 44.68
CA ALA A 2 -96.40 -34.98 45.50
C ALA A 2 -95.07 -34.70 44.77
N ARG A 3 -94.14 -34.04 45.48
CA ARG A 3 -92.69 -34.09 45.19
C ARG A 3 -92.05 -35.12 46.12
N THR A 4 -91.36 -36.07 45.50
CA THR A 4 -90.47 -37.06 46.09
C THR A 4 -89.36 -36.37 46.90
N LYS A 5 -89.11 -36.83 48.13
CA LYS A 5 -88.03 -36.35 49.00
C LYS A 5 -86.67 -36.82 48.45
N SER A 6 -85.79 -35.87 48.13
CA SER A 6 -84.37 -36.12 47.93
C SER A 6 -83.66 -36.34 49.27
N ILE A 7 -82.82 -37.37 49.32
CA ILE A 7 -81.94 -37.69 50.46
C ILE A 7 -80.80 -36.65 50.45
N PRO A 8 -80.51 -35.97 51.57
CA PRO A 8 -79.43 -34.98 51.60
C PRO A 8 -78.07 -35.69 51.58
N VAL A 9 -77.24 -35.30 50.61
CA VAL A 9 -75.81 -35.64 50.56
C VAL A 9 -75.13 -34.92 51.71
N GLU A 10 -74.50 -35.68 52.61
CA GLU A 10 -73.73 -35.15 53.72
C GLU A 10 -72.51 -34.40 53.17
N ALA A 11 -72.50 -33.08 53.37
CA ALA A 11 -71.44 -32.21 52.88
C ALA A 11 -70.13 -32.57 53.59
N LEU A 12 -69.12 -33.00 52.82
CA LEU A 12 -67.74 -33.08 53.28
C LEU A 12 -67.33 -31.71 53.82
N ALA A 13 -67.25 -31.58 55.15
CA ALA A 13 -66.80 -30.37 55.81
C ALA A 13 -65.30 -30.22 55.53
N LEU A 14 -64.97 -29.41 54.52
CA LEU A 14 -63.60 -28.94 54.32
C LEU A 14 -63.18 -28.19 55.60
N PRO A 15 -61.96 -28.40 56.11
CA PRO A 15 -61.48 -27.70 57.29
C PRO A 15 -61.59 -26.19 57.05
N ALA A 16 -62.15 -25.48 58.03
CA ALA A 16 -62.35 -24.04 57.94
C ALA A 16 -60.99 -23.38 57.65
N LEU A 17 -60.91 -22.64 56.54
CA LEU A 17 -59.72 -21.90 56.17
C LEU A 17 -59.41 -20.95 57.34
N ASN A 18 -58.24 -21.12 57.97
CA ASN A 18 -57.89 -20.32 59.13
C ASN A 18 -57.51 -18.90 58.66
N GLY A 19 -58.51 -18.03 58.51
CA GLY A 19 -58.36 -16.69 57.94
C GLY A 19 -57.31 -15.84 58.68
N ALA A 20 -57.14 -16.06 59.98
CA ALA A 20 -56.10 -15.42 60.77
C ALA A 20 -54.68 -15.81 60.30
N MET A 21 -54.46 -17.09 59.99
CA MET A 21 -53.18 -17.60 59.49
C MET A 21 -52.90 -17.11 58.07
N LEU A 22 -53.92 -17.10 57.20
CA LEU A 22 -53.78 -16.58 55.83
C LEU A 22 -53.44 -15.07 55.82
N THR A 23 -54.04 -14.31 56.73
CA THR A 23 -53.77 -12.87 56.86
C THR A 23 -52.35 -12.63 57.40
N ALA A 24 -51.89 -13.45 58.34
CA ALA A 24 -50.53 -13.40 58.85
C ALA A 24 -49.49 -13.71 57.75
N ASP A 25 -49.73 -14.73 56.92
CA ASP A 25 -48.86 -15.08 55.78
C ASP A 25 -48.84 -13.98 54.70
N GLN A 26 -49.99 -13.37 54.40
CA GLN A 26 -50.07 -12.23 53.47
C GLN A 26 -49.29 -11.01 53.99
N ASN A 27 -49.40 -10.69 55.27
CA ASN A 27 -48.64 -9.61 55.89
C ASN A 27 -47.13 -9.91 55.90
N ALA A 28 -46.73 -11.16 56.17
CA ALA A 28 -45.33 -11.58 56.13
C ALA A 28 -44.75 -11.47 54.71
N MET A 29 -45.50 -11.90 53.68
CA MET A 29 -45.10 -11.71 52.27
C MET A 29 -45.01 -10.24 51.87
N ALA A 30 -45.93 -9.39 52.33
CA ALA A 30 -45.90 -7.96 52.05
C ALA A 30 -44.66 -7.29 52.67
N VAL A 31 -44.28 -7.66 53.89
CA VAL A 31 -43.06 -7.17 54.56
C VAL A 31 -41.81 -7.63 53.83
N LEU A 32 -41.73 -8.91 53.42
CA LEU A 32 -40.60 -9.43 52.63
C LEU A 32 -40.49 -8.75 51.26
N HIS A 33 -41.61 -8.49 50.59
CA HIS A 33 -41.61 -7.76 49.32
C HIS A 33 -41.18 -6.31 49.51
N ALA A 34 -41.61 -5.65 50.59
CA ALA A 34 -41.21 -4.29 50.92
C ALA A 34 -39.71 -4.18 51.24
N SER A 35 -39.15 -5.13 52.02
CA SER A 35 -37.71 -5.16 52.30
C SER A 35 -36.89 -5.40 51.02
N HIS A 36 -37.34 -6.29 50.15
CA HIS A 36 -36.70 -6.51 48.86
C HIS A 36 -36.84 -5.32 47.90
N SER A 37 -37.91 -4.52 47.97
CA SER A 37 -38.01 -3.28 47.19
C SER A 37 -37.06 -2.21 47.72
N GLU A 38 -36.95 -2.02 49.04
CA GLU A 38 -36.02 -1.05 49.64
C GLU A 38 -34.56 -1.37 49.32
N GLU A 39 -34.17 -2.65 49.38
CA GLU A 39 -32.83 -3.09 48.96
C GLU A 39 -32.56 -2.82 47.48
N ARG A 40 -33.54 -3.08 46.59
CA ARG A 40 -33.40 -2.80 45.15
C ARG A 40 -33.32 -1.30 44.87
N ASP A 41 -34.11 -0.49 45.56
CA ASP A 41 -34.11 0.97 45.40
C ASP A 41 -32.77 1.56 45.85
N MET A 42 -32.22 1.08 46.96
CA MET A 42 -30.87 1.43 47.41
C MET A 42 -29.81 1.03 46.39
N VAL A 43 -29.86 -0.19 45.86
CA VAL A 43 -28.91 -0.65 44.83
C VAL A 43 -29.01 0.20 43.57
N ASN A 44 -30.22 0.55 43.12
CA ASN A 44 -30.42 1.43 41.97
C ASN A 44 -29.86 2.84 42.22
N GLN A 45 -30.03 3.38 43.44
CA GLN A 45 -29.46 4.66 43.82
C GLN A 45 -27.92 4.60 43.82
N LEU A 46 -27.32 3.56 44.41
CA LEU A 46 -25.88 3.35 44.43
C LEU A 46 -25.31 3.13 43.03
N LEU A 47 -26.03 2.40 42.16
CA LEU A 47 -25.67 2.24 40.76
C LEU A 47 -25.66 3.60 40.04
N GLY A 48 -26.69 4.42 40.24
CA GLY A 48 -26.74 5.77 39.68
C GLY A 48 -25.59 6.66 40.20
N GLN A 49 -25.28 6.60 41.50
CA GLN A 49 -24.13 7.31 42.08
C GLN A 49 -22.80 6.84 41.48
N ALA A 50 -22.61 5.53 41.31
CA ALA A 50 -21.41 4.97 40.70
C ALA A 50 -21.28 5.38 39.22
N GLN A 51 -22.38 5.35 38.46
CA GLN A 51 -22.42 5.84 37.07
C GLN A 51 -22.04 7.33 37.00
N MET A 52 -22.59 8.16 37.89
CA MET A 52 -22.25 9.58 37.97
C MET A 52 -20.79 9.82 38.34
N ALA A 53 -20.23 9.03 39.27
CA ALA A 53 -18.82 9.09 39.62
C ALA A 53 -17.92 8.73 38.42
N GLY A 54 -18.31 7.73 37.62
CA GLY A 54 -17.62 7.37 36.38
C GLY A 54 -17.60 8.51 35.35
N VAL A 55 -18.77 9.13 35.08
CA VAL A 55 -18.86 10.28 34.16
C VAL A 55 -18.00 11.46 34.65
N PHE A 56 -18.00 11.72 35.96
CA PHE A 56 -17.15 12.77 36.54
C PHE A 56 -15.65 12.48 36.38
N GLU A 57 -15.23 11.21 36.54
CA GLU A 57 -13.85 10.81 36.31
C GLU A 57 -13.42 11.03 34.85
N GLU A 58 -14.25 10.63 33.89
CA GLU A 58 -14.01 10.84 32.46
C GLU A 58 -13.87 12.31 32.12
N PHE A 59 -14.84 13.13 32.55
CA PHE A 59 -14.80 14.58 32.34
C PHE A 59 -13.55 15.21 32.97
N SER A 60 -13.24 14.85 34.22
CA SER A 60 -12.04 15.33 34.91
C SER A 60 -10.76 14.94 34.17
N ARG A 61 -10.72 13.75 33.57
CA ARG A 61 -9.58 13.28 32.78
C ARG A 61 -9.40 14.10 31.50
N THR A 62 -10.47 14.43 30.78
CA THR A 62 -10.37 15.24 29.56
C THR A 62 -9.89 16.65 29.86
N VAL A 63 -10.52 17.31 30.84
CA VAL A 63 -10.12 18.65 31.30
C VAL A 63 -8.67 18.66 31.78
N ARG A 64 -8.27 17.67 32.59
CA ARG A 64 -6.88 17.53 33.06
C ARG A 64 -5.93 17.41 31.87
N THR A 65 -6.22 16.54 30.91
CA THR A 65 -5.35 16.31 29.74
C THR A 65 -5.21 17.59 28.91
N SER A 66 -6.30 18.32 28.70
CA SER A 66 -6.30 19.62 28.02
C SER A 66 -5.42 20.65 28.75
N LYS A 67 -5.51 20.75 30.08
CA LYS A 67 -4.62 21.62 30.87
C LYS A 67 -3.17 21.17 30.83
N LEU A 68 -2.89 19.87 30.86
CA LEU A 68 -1.54 19.33 30.75
C LEU A 68 -0.93 19.62 29.37
N ALA A 69 -1.73 19.50 28.30
CA ALA A 69 -1.31 19.89 26.95
C ALA A 69 -0.93 21.37 26.90
N PHE A 70 -1.79 22.25 27.44
CA PHE A 70 -1.53 23.69 27.51
C PHE A 70 -0.27 24.03 28.31
N VAL A 71 -0.07 23.41 29.48
CA VAL A 71 1.13 23.59 30.32
C VAL A 71 2.39 23.14 29.56
N LYS A 72 2.33 22.02 28.84
CA LYS A 72 3.46 21.45 28.11
C LYS A 72 3.83 22.32 26.91
N GLU A 73 2.85 22.77 26.14
CA GLU A 73 3.04 23.64 24.96
C GLU A 73 3.66 24.98 25.32
N ASN A 74 3.14 25.62 26.37
CA ASN A 74 3.62 26.92 26.85
C ASN A 74 4.82 26.81 27.80
N LYS A 75 5.30 25.59 28.06
CA LYS A 75 6.42 25.31 28.98
C LYS A 75 6.23 25.91 30.38
N LEU A 76 4.98 26.01 30.86
CA LEU A 76 4.63 26.64 32.14
C LEU A 76 5.23 25.91 33.34
N TYR A 77 5.53 24.62 33.19
CA TYR A 77 6.23 23.80 34.18
C TYR A 77 7.60 24.39 34.60
N ARG A 78 8.24 25.19 33.74
CA ARG A 78 9.51 25.88 34.06
C ARG A 78 9.35 26.93 35.17
N GLY A 79 8.15 27.47 35.35
CA GLY A 79 7.85 28.45 36.42
C GLY A 79 7.95 27.89 37.84
N MET A 80 8.16 26.57 37.97
CA MET A 80 8.41 25.92 39.26
C MET A 80 9.89 25.86 39.65
N ALA A 81 10.81 26.21 38.74
CA ALA A 81 12.24 26.21 39.03
C ALA A 81 12.54 27.04 40.30
N GLY A 82 13.32 26.47 41.22
CA GLY A 82 13.69 27.13 42.47
C GLY A 82 12.61 27.10 43.56
N ARG A 83 11.49 26.40 43.38
CA ARG A 83 10.52 26.12 44.46
C ARG A 83 10.92 24.87 45.23
N LYS A 84 10.53 24.78 46.51
CA LYS A 84 10.78 23.57 47.33
C LYS A 84 9.87 22.42 46.90
N SER A 85 10.42 21.22 46.79
CA SER A 85 9.64 20.00 46.51
C SER A 85 8.76 19.63 47.72
N PRO A 86 7.49 19.22 47.52
CA PRO A 86 6.64 18.67 48.58
C PRO A 86 7.12 17.31 49.12
N HIS A 87 7.99 16.60 48.41
CA HIS A 87 8.44 15.24 48.75
C HIS A 87 9.92 15.16 49.15
N GLY A 88 10.59 16.30 49.37
CA GLY A 88 11.98 16.33 49.85
C GLY A 88 12.52 17.75 50.08
N ALA A 89 13.72 17.86 50.66
CA ALA A 89 14.35 19.15 50.96
C ALA A 89 14.94 19.88 49.73
N GLY A 90 14.96 19.24 48.56
CA GLY A 90 15.52 19.78 47.31
C GLY A 90 14.65 20.84 46.65
N LEU A 91 15.30 21.72 45.90
CA LEU A 91 14.63 22.67 45.00
C LEU A 91 14.29 21.98 43.67
N LEU A 92 13.14 22.32 43.09
CA LEU A 92 12.71 21.82 41.79
C LEU A 92 13.56 22.45 40.68
N SER A 93 13.96 21.65 39.70
CA SER A 93 14.70 22.09 38.50
C SER A 93 13.78 22.70 37.43
N GLY A 94 12.46 22.51 37.53
CA GLY A 94 11.48 23.07 36.60
C GLY A 94 11.36 22.24 35.31
N THR A 95 11.50 20.92 35.42
CA THR A 95 11.38 20.01 34.28
C THR A 95 9.96 19.46 34.12
N TRP A 96 9.64 18.96 32.92
CA TRP A 96 8.37 18.30 32.66
C TRP A 96 8.18 17.04 33.52
N VAL A 97 9.26 16.28 33.73
CA VAL A 97 9.26 15.07 34.55
C VAL A 97 8.88 15.37 35.99
N GLU A 98 9.49 16.40 36.59
CA GLU A 98 9.13 16.83 37.94
C GLU A 98 7.68 17.30 38.03
N PHE A 99 7.19 18.06 37.04
CA PHE A 99 5.79 18.51 37.01
C PHE A 99 4.80 17.34 36.97
N CYS A 100 5.03 16.33 36.12
CA CYS A 100 4.22 15.12 36.12
C CYS A 100 4.34 14.34 37.44
N GLY A 101 5.55 14.27 38.01
CA GLY A 101 5.82 13.60 39.28
C GLY A 101 5.05 14.23 40.45
N LEU A 102 4.95 15.56 40.51
CA LEU A 102 4.15 16.28 41.52
C LEU A 102 2.65 15.95 41.43
N LEU A 103 2.17 15.57 40.25
CA LEU A 103 0.79 15.15 40.02
C LEU A 103 0.58 13.64 40.25
N GLY A 104 1.62 12.90 40.64
CA GLY A 104 1.57 11.44 40.81
C GLY A 104 1.34 10.70 39.50
N ARG A 105 1.83 11.24 38.37
CA ARG A 105 1.62 10.68 37.02
C ARG A 105 2.95 10.43 36.33
N SER A 106 3.02 9.34 35.56
CA SER A 106 4.17 9.10 34.69
C SER A 106 4.12 10.03 33.47
N VAL A 107 5.28 10.50 33.04
CA VAL A 107 5.40 11.31 31.82
C VAL A 107 4.87 10.54 30.61
N ASP A 108 5.17 9.25 30.50
CA ASP A 108 4.72 8.42 29.38
C ASP A 108 3.19 8.30 29.30
N GLN A 109 2.50 8.26 30.43
CA GLN A 109 1.03 8.26 30.44
C GLN A 109 0.49 9.61 29.99
N VAL A 110 0.99 10.70 30.59
CA VAL A 110 0.54 12.06 30.26
C VAL A 110 0.79 12.39 28.79
N ASP A 111 1.95 12.01 28.27
CA ASP A 111 2.33 12.27 26.89
C ASP A 111 1.48 11.48 25.91
N ARG A 112 1.10 10.23 26.26
CA ARG A 112 0.13 9.44 25.49
C ARG A 112 -1.25 10.07 25.50
N ASP A 113 -1.70 10.57 26.65
CA ASP A 113 -3.00 11.24 26.78
C ASP A 113 -3.05 12.51 25.92
N ILE A 114 -2.01 13.36 26.00
CA ILE A 114 -1.88 14.56 25.16
C ILE A 114 -1.84 14.18 23.68
N ALA A 115 -1.11 13.14 23.30
CA ALA A 115 -1.03 12.71 21.91
C ALA A 115 -2.38 12.19 21.37
N ASN A 116 -3.16 11.49 22.19
CA ASN A 116 -4.51 11.07 21.82
C ASN A 116 -5.45 12.26 21.71
N LEU A 117 -5.41 13.19 22.67
CA LEU A 117 -6.21 14.42 22.65
C LEU A 117 -5.93 15.24 21.39
N ARG A 118 -4.66 15.39 20.99
CA ARG A 118 -4.29 16.14 19.78
C ARG A 118 -4.71 15.45 18.49
N ALA A 119 -4.69 14.11 18.46
CA ALA A 119 -5.04 13.34 17.27
C ALA A 119 -6.55 13.34 17.02
N PHE A 120 -7.36 13.14 18.06
CA PHE A 120 -8.81 12.92 17.91
C PHE A 120 -9.67 14.11 18.34
N GLY A 121 -9.16 14.99 19.20
CA GLY A 121 -9.95 16.03 19.86
C GLY A 121 -10.69 15.51 21.09
N GLU A 122 -11.19 16.44 21.91
CA GLU A 122 -11.85 16.17 23.20
C GLU A 122 -13.16 15.39 23.04
N GLU A 123 -14.07 15.87 22.19
CA GLU A 123 -15.39 15.27 21.97
C GLU A 123 -15.31 13.83 21.44
N ALA A 124 -14.47 13.60 20.43
CA ALA A 124 -14.31 12.27 19.86
C ALA A 124 -13.64 11.31 20.84
N LEU A 125 -12.65 11.76 21.62
CA LEU A 125 -11.99 10.93 22.63
C LEU A 125 -12.97 10.50 23.74
N GLU A 126 -13.85 11.40 24.18
CA GLU A 126 -14.91 11.06 25.14
C GLU A 126 -15.89 10.04 24.58
N SER A 127 -16.35 10.24 23.34
CA SER A 127 -17.22 9.27 22.68
C SER A 127 -16.54 7.91 22.51
N MET A 128 -15.27 7.90 22.08
CA MET A 128 -14.48 6.68 21.97
C MET A 128 -14.33 5.96 23.32
N SER A 129 -14.10 6.70 24.41
CA SER A 129 -14.07 6.14 25.78
C SER A 129 -15.41 5.50 26.15
N ARG A 130 -16.53 6.19 25.90
CA ARG A 130 -17.90 5.68 26.16
C ARG A 130 -18.22 4.43 25.35
N MET A 131 -17.72 4.36 24.12
CA MET A 131 -17.85 3.16 23.26
C MET A 131 -16.96 1.99 23.71
N GLY A 132 -16.06 2.23 24.68
CA GLY A 132 -15.15 1.22 25.24
C GLY A 132 -13.85 1.05 24.45
N ILE A 133 -13.47 2.03 23.63
CA ILE A 133 -12.22 2.02 22.86
C ILE A 133 -11.06 2.32 23.80
N GLY A 134 -10.15 1.35 23.95
CA GLY A 134 -9.01 1.44 24.84
C GLY A 134 -7.79 2.13 24.22
N TYR A 135 -6.74 2.27 25.04
CA TYR A 135 -5.46 2.84 24.60
C TYR A 135 -4.80 2.08 23.46
N ARG A 136 -5.06 0.76 23.35
CA ARG A 136 -4.47 -0.07 22.31
C ARG A 136 -5.05 0.28 20.94
N GLU A 137 -6.38 0.40 20.84
CA GLU A 137 -7.03 0.81 19.60
C GLU A 137 -6.70 2.26 19.25
N LEU A 138 -6.76 3.19 20.22
CA LEU A 138 -6.39 4.60 20.00
C LEU A 138 -4.96 4.74 19.44
N GLY A 139 -4.03 3.91 19.92
CA GLY A 139 -2.67 3.86 19.40
C GLY A 139 -2.56 3.33 17.97
N GLN A 140 -3.46 2.46 17.53
CA GLN A 140 -3.54 2.01 16.14
C GLN A 140 -4.13 3.12 15.26
N TYR A 141 -5.24 3.72 15.68
CA TYR A 141 -5.91 4.76 14.92
C TYR A 141 -5.06 6.01 14.73
N ARG A 142 -4.24 6.36 15.73
CA ARG A 142 -3.29 7.49 15.62
C ARG A 142 -2.18 7.27 14.59
N ARG A 143 -1.92 6.03 14.18
CA ARG A 143 -0.94 5.70 13.13
C ARG A 143 -1.53 5.81 11.72
N LEU A 144 -2.85 5.95 11.61
CA LEU A 144 -3.51 6.09 10.31
C LEU A 144 -3.20 7.46 9.67
N PRO A 145 -3.31 7.60 8.35
CA PRO A 145 -3.29 8.89 7.66
C PRO A 145 -4.33 9.88 8.21
N GLN A 146 -4.06 11.18 8.10
CA GLN A 146 -4.89 12.25 8.66
C GLN A 146 -6.35 12.18 8.15
N ASP A 147 -6.55 11.87 6.87
CA ASP A 147 -7.88 11.77 6.26
C ASP A 147 -8.73 10.66 6.89
N GLN A 148 -8.10 9.52 7.20
CA GLN A 148 -8.76 8.39 7.84
C GLN A 148 -9.01 8.64 9.33
N GLN A 149 -8.11 9.34 10.01
CA GLN A 149 -8.35 9.81 11.38
C GLN A 149 -9.57 10.73 11.41
N ALA A 150 -9.68 11.66 10.47
CA ALA A 150 -10.83 12.57 10.37
C ALA A 150 -12.15 11.79 10.16
N ALA A 151 -12.16 10.78 9.28
CA ALA A 151 -13.34 9.94 9.08
C ALA A 151 -13.76 9.20 10.37
N LEU A 152 -12.79 8.63 11.11
CA LEU A 152 -13.06 7.98 12.40
C LEU A 152 -13.56 8.97 13.47
N ILE A 153 -13.03 10.20 13.48
CA ILE A 153 -13.47 11.26 14.40
C ILE A 153 -14.93 11.64 14.16
N GLU A 154 -15.33 11.80 12.90
CA GLU A 154 -16.71 12.16 12.56
C GLU A 154 -17.72 11.06 12.96
N VAL A 155 -17.40 9.79 12.69
CA VAL A 155 -18.23 8.66 13.15
C VAL A 155 -18.24 8.57 14.68
N ALA A 156 -17.10 8.79 15.33
CA ALA A 156 -17.02 8.79 16.79
C ALA A 156 -17.91 9.90 17.40
N LYS A 157 -17.96 11.10 16.83
CA LYS A 157 -18.85 12.17 17.31
C LYS A 157 -20.33 11.80 17.20
N ALA A 158 -20.71 11.01 16.19
CA ALA A 158 -22.07 10.50 16.07
C ALA A 158 -22.44 9.50 17.19
N GLY A 159 -21.45 8.91 17.88
CA GLY A 159 -21.65 8.01 19.01
C GLY A 159 -22.11 6.60 18.62
N ASP A 160 -22.05 6.26 17.34
CA ASP A 160 -22.42 4.94 16.83
C ASP A 160 -21.21 4.00 16.88
N LYS A 161 -21.24 3.07 17.84
CA LYS A 161 -20.19 2.08 18.04
C LYS A 161 -20.09 1.09 16.89
N GLU A 162 -21.23 0.66 16.32
CA GLU A 162 -21.23 -0.35 15.26
C GLU A 162 -20.61 0.24 13.99
N ALA A 163 -21.07 1.42 13.59
CA ALA A 163 -20.50 2.14 12.44
C ALA A 163 -19.01 2.45 12.63
N PHE A 164 -18.58 2.79 13.86
CA PHE A 164 -17.17 3.06 14.14
C PHE A 164 -16.30 1.81 13.94
N VAL A 165 -16.74 0.67 14.48
CA VAL A 165 -15.99 -0.59 14.38
C VAL A 165 -15.91 -1.05 12.93
N GLU A 166 -17.00 -1.00 12.18
CA GLU A 166 -17.01 -1.36 10.76
C GLU A 166 -16.04 -0.51 9.94
N LEU A 167 -16.06 0.82 10.12
CA LEU A 167 -15.15 1.72 9.43
C LEU A 167 -13.68 1.45 9.82
N ALA A 168 -13.42 1.24 11.11
CA ALA A 168 -12.07 0.93 11.60
C ALA A 168 -11.55 -0.38 11.00
N GLU A 169 -12.38 -1.42 10.93
CA GLU A 169 -12.04 -2.70 10.31
C GLU A 169 -11.78 -2.57 8.81
N GLU A 170 -12.61 -1.82 8.08
CA GLU A 170 -12.41 -1.58 6.65
C GLU A 170 -11.07 -0.86 6.40
N ILE A 171 -10.79 0.19 7.18
CA ILE A 171 -9.55 0.96 7.07
C ILE A 171 -8.33 0.08 7.32
N ILE A 172 -8.35 -0.71 8.40
CA ILE A 172 -7.24 -1.60 8.76
C ILE A 172 -7.05 -2.67 7.67
N ALA A 173 -8.13 -3.25 7.15
CA ALA A 173 -8.08 -4.25 6.09
C ALA A 173 -7.53 -3.68 4.77
N ARG A 174 -7.95 -2.46 4.40
CA ARG A 174 -7.41 -1.76 3.21
C ARG A 174 -5.91 -1.48 3.38
N HIS A 175 -5.50 -0.96 4.53
CA HIS A 175 -4.10 -0.68 4.80
C HIS A 175 -3.21 -1.93 4.79
N ALA A 176 -3.70 -3.04 5.34
CA ALA A 176 -2.98 -4.32 5.28
C ALA A 176 -2.74 -4.76 3.83
N LYS A 177 -3.79 -4.72 3.00
CA LYS A 177 -3.70 -5.07 1.57
C LYS A 177 -2.79 -4.14 0.79
N GLU A 178 -2.89 -2.83 1.01
CA GLU A 178 -2.03 -1.85 0.35
C GLU A 178 -0.56 -2.03 0.72
N LYS A 179 -0.28 -2.31 2.00
CA LYS A 179 1.08 -2.56 2.48
C LYS A 179 1.68 -3.82 1.87
N GLU A 180 0.89 -4.90 1.77
CA GLU A 180 1.32 -6.12 1.09
C GLU A 180 1.58 -5.90 -0.40
N ALA A 181 0.69 -5.17 -1.08
CA ALA A 181 0.84 -4.86 -2.50
C ALA A 181 2.07 -3.97 -2.76
N GLN A 182 2.32 -2.98 -1.91
CA GLN A 182 3.52 -2.14 -1.97
C GLN A 182 4.79 -2.95 -1.68
N GLY A 183 4.76 -3.87 -0.70
CA GLY A 183 5.87 -4.78 -0.42
C GLY A 183 6.25 -5.61 -1.64
N ARG A 184 5.26 -6.24 -2.28
CA ARG A 184 5.50 -7.01 -3.52
C ARG A 184 6.09 -6.17 -4.64
N ARG A 185 5.58 -4.95 -4.86
CA ARG A 185 6.12 -4.03 -5.87
C ARG A 185 7.56 -3.62 -5.59
N LEU A 186 7.92 -3.43 -4.32
CA LEU A 186 9.31 -3.13 -3.93
C LEU A 186 10.23 -4.32 -4.18
N ASP A 187 9.78 -5.53 -3.84
CA ASP A 187 10.55 -6.76 -4.07
C ASP A 187 10.75 -7.02 -5.57
N GLU A 188 9.69 -6.89 -6.37
CA GLU A 188 9.74 -6.98 -7.84
C GLU A 188 10.70 -5.94 -8.42
N SER A 189 10.54 -4.67 -8.04
CA SER A 189 11.42 -3.59 -8.52
C SER A 189 12.87 -3.81 -8.11
N SER A 190 13.13 -4.28 -6.88
CA SER A 190 14.49 -4.58 -6.43
C SER A 190 15.10 -5.74 -7.21
N ALA A 191 14.32 -6.77 -7.53
CA ALA A 191 14.77 -7.88 -8.36
C ALA A 191 15.09 -7.43 -9.79
N ASP A 192 14.24 -6.58 -10.39
CA ASP A 192 14.48 -6.00 -11.71
C ASP A 192 15.74 -5.14 -11.73
N TYR A 193 15.96 -4.29 -10.72
CA TYR A 193 17.18 -3.49 -10.60
C TYR A 193 18.43 -4.35 -10.45
N ALA A 194 18.36 -5.43 -9.66
CA ALA A 194 19.47 -6.36 -9.51
C ALA A 194 19.80 -7.06 -10.85
N ALA A 195 18.79 -7.55 -11.55
CA ALA A 195 18.95 -8.19 -12.86
C ALA A 195 19.52 -7.21 -13.91
N GLN A 196 19.03 -5.97 -13.94
CA GLN A 196 19.59 -4.92 -14.80
C GLN A 196 21.05 -4.63 -14.45
N GLY A 197 21.39 -4.56 -13.16
CA GLY A 197 22.76 -4.40 -12.68
C GLY A 197 23.69 -5.51 -13.20
N GLU A 198 23.27 -6.76 -13.15
CA GLU A 198 24.05 -7.88 -13.69
C GLU A 198 24.24 -7.81 -15.21
N VAL A 199 23.19 -7.48 -15.97
CA VAL A 199 23.30 -7.34 -17.43
C VAL A 199 24.22 -6.18 -17.79
N MET A 200 24.13 -5.06 -17.07
CA MET A 200 25.01 -3.91 -17.29
C MET A 200 26.47 -4.24 -16.94
N ALA A 201 26.72 -5.03 -15.89
CA ALA A 201 28.05 -5.52 -15.55
C ALA A 201 28.61 -6.48 -16.61
N LYS A 202 27.79 -7.39 -17.16
CA LYS A 202 28.22 -8.25 -18.27
C LYS A 202 28.56 -7.42 -19.51
N LYS A 203 27.68 -6.49 -19.89
CA LYS A 203 27.89 -5.58 -21.03
C LYS A 203 29.13 -4.71 -20.88
N SER A 204 29.42 -4.20 -19.68
CA SER A 204 30.63 -3.38 -19.47
C SER A 204 31.91 -4.21 -19.64
N VAL A 205 31.94 -5.44 -19.10
CA VAL A 205 33.06 -6.37 -19.30
C VAL A 205 33.27 -6.67 -20.79
N ASP A 206 32.20 -6.94 -21.53
CA ASP A 206 32.31 -7.26 -22.96
C ASP A 206 32.69 -6.04 -23.80
N LEU A 207 32.19 -4.84 -23.47
CA LEU A 207 32.64 -3.59 -24.09
C LEU A 207 34.12 -3.33 -23.86
N ASP A 208 34.63 -3.57 -22.65
CA ASP A 208 36.04 -3.40 -22.34
C ASP A 208 36.92 -4.41 -23.10
N LYS A 209 36.46 -5.66 -23.28
CA LYS A 209 37.15 -6.65 -24.11
C LYS A 209 37.20 -6.21 -25.57
N ALA A 210 36.05 -5.83 -26.15
CA ALA A 210 35.96 -5.39 -27.53
C ALA A 210 36.83 -4.15 -27.80
N ARG A 211 36.88 -3.19 -26.85
CA ARG A 211 37.79 -2.03 -26.93
C ARG A 211 39.25 -2.45 -26.98
N ARG A 212 39.68 -3.38 -26.14
CA ARG A 212 41.07 -3.89 -26.14
C ARG A 212 41.40 -4.61 -27.44
N GLU A 213 40.50 -5.45 -27.95
CA GLU A 213 40.69 -6.15 -29.22
C GLU A 213 40.79 -5.19 -30.41
N LEU A 214 39.94 -4.15 -30.42
CA LEU A 214 39.98 -3.11 -31.44
C LEU A 214 41.30 -2.32 -31.38
N GLU A 215 41.78 -1.97 -30.18
CA GLU A 215 43.08 -1.31 -30.01
C GLU A 215 44.25 -2.20 -30.46
N LEU A 216 44.23 -3.50 -30.15
CA LEU A 216 45.24 -4.47 -30.59
C LEU A 216 45.24 -4.62 -32.11
N THR A 217 44.06 -4.74 -32.71
CA THR A 217 43.89 -4.86 -34.16
C THR A 217 44.38 -3.59 -34.86
N ARG A 218 44.01 -2.40 -34.34
CA ARG A 218 44.49 -1.12 -34.85
C ARG A 218 46.01 -1.00 -34.79
N LYS A 219 46.63 -1.40 -33.68
CA LYS A 219 48.10 -1.43 -33.53
C LYS A 219 48.74 -2.40 -34.53
N ARG A 220 48.13 -3.57 -34.77
CA ARG A 220 48.62 -4.56 -35.73
C ARG A 220 48.58 -4.03 -37.17
N ILE A 221 47.48 -3.39 -37.55
CA ILE A 221 47.34 -2.76 -38.88
C ILE A 221 48.36 -1.63 -39.06
N GLN A 222 48.58 -0.80 -38.03
CA GLN A 222 49.58 0.27 -38.08
C GLN A 222 51.04 -0.22 -38.11
N ALA A 223 51.30 -1.43 -37.62
CA ALA A 223 52.64 -2.02 -37.58
C ALA A 223 53.00 -2.86 -38.82
N MET A 224 52.05 -3.10 -39.73
CA MET A 224 52.30 -3.87 -40.96
C MET A 224 53.00 -3.00 -42.02
N PRO A 225 54.00 -3.54 -42.76
CA PRO A 225 54.58 -2.86 -43.90
C PRO A 225 53.50 -2.62 -44.96
N ALA A 226 53.60 -1.51 -45.69
CA ALA A 226 52.54 -1.00 -46.58
C ALA A 226 52.00 -2.04 -47.60
N ASP A 227 52.82 -3.00 -48.01
CA ASP A 227 52.44 -4.07 -48.95
C ASP A 227 51.52 -5.13 -48.31
N GLU A 228 51.78 -5.52 -47.07
CA GLU A 228 50.89 -6.43 -46.34
C GLU A 228 49.58 -5.75 -45.92
N ALA A 229 49.62 -4.46 -45.57
CA ALA A 229 48.43 -3.66 -45.28
C ALA A 229 47.53 -3.54 -46.53
N ALA A 230 48.12 -3.34 -47.71
CA ALA A 230 47.38 -3.33 -48.97
C ALA A 230 46.79 -4.70 -49.31
N LYS A 231 47.48 -5.81 -48.97
CA LYS A 231 46.94 -7.17 -49.15
C LYS A 231 45.77 -7.45 -48.20
N ALA A 232 45.87 -7.04 -46.94
CA ALA A 232 44.79 -7.17 -45.95
C ALA A 232 43.56 -6.36 -46.37
N LEU A 233 43.76 -5.10 -46.77
CA LEU A 233 42.67 -4.23 -47.23
C LEU A 233 41.98 -4.78 -48.48
N ARG A 234 42.73 -5.35 -49.43
CA ARG A 234 42.13 -6.04 -50.60
C ARG A 234 41.26 -7.23 -50.18
N GLY A 235 41.68 -7.98 -49.16
CA GLY A 235 40.89 -9.07 -48.60
C GLY A 235 39.59 -8.59 -47.94
N GLU A 236 39.65 -7.51 -47.16
CA GLU A 236 38.48 -6.88 -46.54
C GLU A 236 37.49 -6.36 -47.59
N VAL A 237 37.98 -5.65 -48.61
CA VAL A 237 37.15 -5.13 -49.71
C VAL A 237 36.52 -6.28 -50.52
N ALA A 238 37.27 -7.36 -50.77
CA ALA A 238 36.73 -8.53 -51.46
C ALA A 238 35.65 -9.25 -50.63
N ALA A 239 35.79 -9.30 -49.30
CA ALA A 239 34.78 -9.88 -48.43
C ALA A 239 33.47 -9.06 -48.43
N ILE A 240 33.57 -7.73 -48.41
CA ILE A 240 32.41 -6.82 -48.51
C ILE A 240 31.69 -7.01 -49.87
N ALA A 241 32.46 -7.12 -50.96
CA ALA A 241 31.90 -7.38 -52.29
C ALA A 241 31.15 -8.73 -52.32
N TYR A 242 31.74 -9.79 -51.75
CA TYR A 242 31.09 -11.10 -51.65
C TYR A 242 29.81 -11.07 -50.82
N GLU A 243 29.79 -10.35 -49.69
CA GLU A 243 28.58 -10.22 -48.86
C GLU A 243 27.45 -9.48 -49.58
N ALA A 244 27.78 -8.42 -50.33
CA ALA A 244 26.84 -7.70 -51.16
C ALA A 244 26.26 -8.61 -52.27
N GLU A 245 27.12 -9.36 -52.97
CA GLU A 245 26.69 -10.34 -53.98
C GLU A 245 25.80 -11.44 -53.37
N ALA A 246 26.20 -12.00 -52.22
CA ALA A 246 25.42 -13.02 -51.52
C ALA A 246 24.03 -12.49 -51.10
N SER A 247 23.96 -11.24 -50.64
CA SER A 247 22.71 -10.58 -50.26
C SER A 247 21.77 -10.37 -51.45
N VAL A 248 22.33 -10.04 -52.63
CA VAL A 248 21.59 -9.89 -53.88
C VAL A 248 21.11 -11.25 -54.42
N LEU A 249 21.98 -12.26 -54.43
CA LEU A 249 21.66 -13.58 -55.00
C LEU A 249 20.77 -14.44 -54.09
N GLY A 250 20.82 -14.23 -52.77
CA GLY A 250 20.01 -14.95 -51.79
C GLY A 250 18.78 -14.15 -51.35
N PRO A 251 18.87 -13.35 -50.27
CA PRO A 251 17.74 -12.64 -49.68
C PRO A 251 16.89 -11.82 -50.65
N LEU A 252 17.53 -11.03 -51.54
CA LEU A 252 16.80 -10.17 -52.47
C LEU A 252 16.01 -11.00 -53.49
N ARG A 253 16.64 -12.04 -54.06
CA ARG A 253 15.98 -12.96 -55.00
C ARG A 253 14.84 -13.72 -54.33
N GLU A 254 15.02 -14.21 -53.11
CA GLU A 254 13.97 -14.88 -52.35
C GLU A 254 12.81 -13.93 -52.05
N GLY A 255 13.11 -12.69 -51.63
CA GLY A 255 12.11 -11.64 -51.44
C GLY A 255 11.31 -11.35 -52.71
N PHE A 256 11.98 -11.27 -53.86
CA PHE A 256 11.31 -11.11 -55.16
C PHE A 256 10.46 -12.31 -55.55
N ALA A 257 10.87 -13.53 -55.22
CA ALA A 257 10.07 -14.73 -55.45
C ALA A 257 8.81 -14.75 -54.57
N LYS A 258 8.94 -14.43 -53.27
CA LYS A 258 7.81 -14.31 -52.33
C LYS A 258 6.82 -13.22 -52.75
N LEU A 259 7.31 -12.05 -53.17
CA LEU A 259 6.47 -10.99 -53.74
C LEU A 259 5.75 -11.46 -55.01
N GLY A 260 6.37 -12.30 -55.84
CA GLY A 260 5.68 -12.89 -56.99
C GLY A 260 4.58 -13.88 -56.61
N ALA A 261 4.79 -14.67 -55.55
CA ALA A 261 3.81 -15.64 -55.07
C ALA A 261 2.62 -15.00 -54.33
N LEU A 262 2.79 -13.80 -53.78
CA LEU A 262 1.74 -13.02 -53.10
C LEU A 262 0.83 -12.24 -54.06
N ALA A 263 1.12 -12.22 -55.36
CA ALA A 263 0.31 -11.51 -56.35
C ALA A 263 -1.05 -12.22 -56.54
N VAL A 264 -2.04 -11.85 -55.72
CA VAL A 264 -3.45 -12.18 -55.86
C VAL A 264 -4.17 -10.93 -56.37
N ASP A 265 -5.18 -11.09 -57.23
CA ASP A 265 -6.01 -10.01 -57.79
C ASP A 265 -5.29 -8.98 -58.71
N GLY A 266 -4.29 -9.44 -59.49
CA GLY A 266 -3.75 -8.66 -60.61
C GLY A 266 -2.74 -7.57 -60.25
N GLU A 267 -2.24 -7.54 -59.01
CA GLU A 267 -1.14 -6.66 -58.61
C GLU A 267 0.19 -7.07 -59.30
N ASP A 268 0.72 -6.19 -60.14
CA ASP A 268 1.99 -6.40 -60.84
C ASP A 268 3.15 -5.72 -60.11
N HIS A 269 3.90 -6.50 -59.33
CA HIS A 269 5.08 -6.00 -58.62
C HIS A 269 6.34 -5.85 -59.50
N ARG A 270 6.26 -6.03 -60.83
CA ARG A 270 7.42 -5.89 -61.73
C ARG A 270 8.02 -4.50 -61.68
N ALA A 271 7.21 -3.44 -61.68
CA ALA A 271 7.71 -2.06 -61.62
C ALA A 271 8.54 -1.79 -60.35
N PHE A 272 8.08 -2.29 -59.20
CA PHE A 272 8.79 -2.19 -57.93
C PHE A 272 10.11 -2.97 -57.92
N LYS A 273 10.11 -4.21 -58.42
CA LYS A 273 11.33 -5.03 -58.55
C LYS A 273 12.36 -4.38 -59.46
N THR A 274 11.93 -3.87 -60.62
CA THR A 274 12.78 -3.13 -61.55
C THR A 274 13.36 -1.86 -60.91
N GLY A 275 12.55 -1.13 -60.14
CA GLY A 275 13.03 0.06 -59.41
C GLY A 275 14.15 -0.23 -58.42
N LEU A 276 14.04 -1.33 -57.65
CA LEU A 276 15.08 -1.74 -56.70
C LEU A 276 16.36 -2.20 -57.40
N ILE A 277 16.26 -2.96 -58.49
CA ILE A 277 17.45 -3.33 -59.29
C ILE A 277 18.11 -2.09 -59.88
N ARG A 278 17.31 -1.17 -60.42
CA ARG A 278 17.82 0.09 -60.98
C ARG A 278 18.54 0.93 -59.92
N GLN A 279 18.05 0.96 -58.70
CA GLN A 279 18.70 1.66 -57.60
C GLN A 279 20.07 1.04 -57.28
N LEU A 280 20.17 -0.30 -57.22
CA LEU A 280 21.43 -0.99 -57.00
C LEU A 280 22.44 -0.71 -58.14
N GLU A 281 21.99 -0.76 -59.40
CA GLU A 281 22.81 -0.39 -60.56
C GLU A 281 23.34 1.04 -60.46
N VAL A 282 22.48 2.00 -60.09
CA VAL A 282 22.89 3.41 -59.92
C VAL A 282 23.92 3.54 -58.81
N THR A 283 23.73 2.86 -57.67
CA THR A 283 24.71 2.91 -56.58
C THR A 283 26.06 2.31 -56.98
N LEU A 284 26.07 1.19 -57.71
CA LEU A 284 27.30 0.61 -58.26
C LEU A 284 27.93 1.53 -59.31
N GLY A 285 27.13 2.21 -60.13
CA GLY A 285 27.57 3.21 -61.10
C GLY A 285 28.20 4.44 -60.44
N THR A 286 27.69 4.89 -59.29
CA THR A 286 28.30 5.97 -58.49
C THR A 286 29.65 5.54 -57.95
N VAL A 287 29.77 4.34 -57.36
CA VAL A 287 31.07 3.83 -56.89
C VAL A 287 32.05 3.72 -58.07
N ARG A 288 31.58 3.23 -59.22
CA ARG A 288 32.39 3.14 -60.43
C ARG A 288 32.94 4.49 -60.89
N SER A 289 32.10 5.53 -60.88
CA SER A 289 32.48 6.88 -61.33
C SER A 289 33.43 7.56 -60.32
N GLU A 290 33.20 7.38 -59.02
CA GLU A 290 34.09 7.86 -57.96
C GLU A 290 35.53 7.35 -58.13
N PHE A 291 35.69 6.10 -58.57
CA PHE A 291 36.98 5.45 -58.77
C PHE A 291 37.47 5.43 -60.24
N ASN A 292 36.78 6.10 -61.17
CA ASN A 292 37.10 6.15 -62.60
C ASN A 292 37.32 4.77 -63.26
N LEU A 293 36.52 3.77 -62.91
CA LEU A 293 36.68 2.39 -63.39
C LEU A 293 36.07 2.20 -64.80
N VAL A 294 36.83 1.61 -65.74
CA VAL A 294 36.45 1.47 -67.16
C VAL A 294 35.41 0.38 -67.39
N ASP A 295 34.50 0.65 -68.34
CA ASP A 295 33.49 -0.19 -69.03
C ASP A 295 33.61 -1.74 -68.95
N GLN A 296 34.70 -2.28 -69.48
CA GLN A 296 34.70 -3.67 -69.94
C GLN A 296 36.07 -4.35 -69.82
N VAL A 297 36.03 -5.61 -69.36
CA VAL A 297 36.81 -6.71 -69.92
C VAL A 297 35.79 -7.73 -70.43
N ASP A 298 35.90 -8.06 -71.72
CA ASP A 298 35.04 -8.90 -72.56
C ASP A 298 34.12 -9.92 -71.87
N GLY A 299 32.81 -9.70 -72.02
CA GLY A 299 31.76 -10.65 -71.66
C GLY A 299 30.44 -9.95 -71.48
N ALA A 300 29.71 -9.68 -72.57
CA ALA A 300 28.35 -9.16 -72.48
C ALA A 300 27.52 -10.13 -71.61
N ALA A 301 26.94 -9.63 -70.52
CA ALA A 301 26.06 -10.44 -69.69
C ALA A 301 24.92 -10.97 -70.57
N VAL A 302 24.56 -12.25 -70.42
CA VAL A 302 23.64 -12.97 -71.33
C VAL A 302 22.30 -12.25 -71.55
N TRP A 303 21.85 -11.42 -70.59
CA TRP A 303 20.61 -10.65 -70.65
C TRP A 303 20.71 -9.30 -71.39
N LEU A 304 21.91 -8.87 -71.79
CA LEU A 304 22.19 -7.67 -72.61
C LEU A 304 22.25 -7.97 -74.11
N MET A 305 22.14 -9.24 -74.51
CA MET A 305 21.95 -9.62 -75.91
C MET A 305 20.47 -9.42 -76.29
N PRO A 306 20.13 -8.72 -77.38
CA PRO A 306 18.75 -8.64 -77.84
C PRO A 306 18.25 -10.05 -78.17
N ALA A 307 17.15 -10.47 -77.53
CA ALA A 307 16.52 -11.75 -77.80
C ALA A 307 16.15 -11.82 -79.29
N GLU A 308 16.60 -12.87 -79.99
CA GLU A 308 16.13 -13.17 -81.34
C GLU A 308 14.60 -13.34 -81.31
N ALA A 309 13.95 -12.67 -82.25
CA ALA A 309 12.49 -12.55 -82.40
C ALA A 309 11.80 -13.88 -82.74
#